data_AF-A0A9X5C6D7-F1
#
_entry.id   AF-A0A9X5C6D7-F1
#
_cell.length_a   1.000
_cell.length_b   1.000
_cell.length_c   1.000
_cell.angle_alpha   90.00
_cell.angle_beta   90.00
_cell.angle_gamma   90.00
#
_symmetry.space_group_name_H-M   'P 1'
#
loop_
_entity.id
_entity.type
_entity.pdbx_description
1 polymer ?
#
loop_
_entity_poly.entity_id
_entity_poly.type
_entity_poly.pdbx_seq_one_letter_code
_entity_poly.pdbx_strand_id
1 'polypeptide(L)'
;MLNYKSHKEQKRDEIFVGNTSTIIFPDDEHLFKLNNIKYRLGNVTFDIHGKIIKDNATKPLFIKKDSCDTYNKLMRKLSGFTTDIEGIII
;
A
#
# COMPACT_ATOMS: atom_id res chain seq x y z
N MET A 1 -9.05 -8.99 19.69
CA MET A 1 -8.58 -7.91 18.78
C MET A 1 -7.07 -7.85 18.88
N LEU A 2 -6.35 -8.16 17.80
CA LEU A 2 -4.89 -8.00 17.77
C LEU A 2 -4.56 -6.51 17.76
N ASN A 3 -3.91 -6.05 18.82
CA ASN A 3 -3.52 -4.65 19.01
C ASN A 3 -2.22 -4.42 18.22
N TYR A 4 -2.33 -4.16 16.92
CA TYR A 4 -1.17 -3.85 16.09
C TYR A 4 -0.58 -2.52 16.56
N LYS A 5 0.64 -2.54 17.12
CA LYS A 5 1.45 -1.33 17.30
C LYS A 5 1.64 -0.72 15.91
N SER A 6 0.98 0.42 15.65
CA SER A 6 1.18 1.17 14.41
C SER A 6 2.66 1.52 14.24
N HIS A 7 3.13 1.45 12.99
CA HIS A 7 4.51 1.81 12.65
C HIS A 7 4.79 3.25 13.07
N LYS A 8 5.99 3.53 13.57
CA LYS A 8 6.36 4.87 14.05
C LYS A 8 6.21 5.96 12.96
N GLU A 9 6.34 5.59 11.69
CA GLU A 9 6.23 6.50 10.55
C GLU A 9 4.80 6.65 9.98
N GLN A 10 3.89 5.74 10.32
CA GLN A 10 2.50 5.79 9.88
C GLN A 10 1.80 6.99 10.51
N LYS A 11 1.20 7.87 9.70
CA LYS A 11 0.36 8.96 10.24
C LYS A 11 -0.99 8.43 10.73
N ARG A 12 -1.66 9.19 11.59
CA ARG A 12 -2.96 8.82 12.19
C ARG A 12 -4.04 8.46 11.16
N ASP A 13 -4.00 9.09 9.98
CA ASP A 13 -4.97 8.92 8.90
C ASP A 13 -4.45 8.02 7.76
N GLU A 14 -3.36 7.31 7.99
CA GLU A 14 -2.74 6.41 7.02
C GLU A 14 -2.83 4.94 7.47
N ILE A 15 -2.63 4.02 6.52
CA ILE A 15 -2.52 2.57 6.73
C ILE A 15 -1.28 2.08 5.99
N PHE A 16 -0.46 1.25 6.64
CA PHE A 16 0.63 0.53 5.98
C PHE A 16 0.06 -0.61 5.14
N VAL A 17 0.44 -0.66 3.87
CA VAL A 17 -0.04 -1.67 2.92
C VAL A 17 1.09 -2.51 2.31
N GLY A 18 2.31 -2.33 2.82
CA GLY A 18 3.49 -3.11 2.46
C GLY A 18 4.62 -2.28 1.87
N ASN A 19 5.59 -2.89 1.21
CA ASN A 19 6.78 -2.21 0.68
C ASN A 19 6.76 -2.16 -0.85
N THR A 20 7.20 -1.04 -1.43
CA THR A 20 6.94 -0.70 -2.84
C THR A 20 7.66 -1.63 -3.80
N SER A 21 8.90 -2.01 -3.52
CA SER A 21 9.66 -2.93 -4.39
C SER A 21 9.03 -4.30 -4.57
N THR A 22 8.11 -4.69 -3.69
CA THR A 22 7.45 -6.00 -3.69
C THR A 22 6.00 -5.92 -4.18
N ILE A 23 5.38 -4.74 -4.15
CA ILE A 23 3.93 -4.58 -4.30
C ILE A 23 3.55 -3.63 -5.46
N ILE A 24 4.46 -2.72 -5.84
CA ILE A 24 4.22 -1.70 -6.85
C ILE A 24 5.50 -1.58 -7.68
N PHE A 25 5.47 -2.11 -8.90
CA PHE A 25 6.52 -1.80 -9.85
C PHE A 25 6.52 -0.29 -10.13
N PRO A 26 7.63 0.33 -10.55
CA PRO A 26 7.63 1.75 -10.94
C PRO A 26 6.51 2.10 -11.92
N ASP A 27 6.16 1.13 -12.78
CA ASP A 27 5.05 1.21 -13.71
C ASP A 27 3.68 1.11 -13.04
N ASP A 28 3.50 0.75 -11.78
CA ASP A 28 2.19 0.69 -11.13
C ASP A 28 1.79 2.02 -10.46
N GLU A 29 2.72 2.98 -10.31
CA GLU A 29 2.39 4.29 -9.71
C GLU A 29 1.32 5.06 -10.50
N HIS A 30 1.24 4.87 -11.82
CA HIS A 30 0.20 5.49 -12.64
C HIS A 30 -1.19 4.95 -12.29
N LEU A 31 -1.31 3.67 -11.92
CA LEU A 31 -2.59 3.06 -11.54
C LEU A 31 -3.16 3.68 -10.25
N PHE A 32 -2.29 4.08 -9.33
CA PHE A 32 -2.69 4.76 -8.10
C PHE A 32 -3.30 6.12 -8.42
N LYS A 33 -2.69 6.86 -9.34
CA LYS A 33 -3.20 8.15 -9.82
C LYS A 33 -4.51 7.99 -10.56
N LEU A 34 -4.61 7.02 -11.49
CA LEU A 34 -5.83 6.75 -12.25
C LEU A 34 -7.02 6.40 -11.35
N ASN A 35 -6.77 5.69 -10.25
CA ASN A 35 -7.80 5.28 -9.29
C ASN A 35 -7.96 6.25 -8.11
N ASN A 36 -7.39 7.46 -8.17
CA ASN A 36 -7.47 8.47 -7.12
C ASN A 36 -7.03 7.98 -5.72
N ILE A 37 -6.09 7.04 -5.66
CA ILE A 37 -5.55 6.50 -4.40
C ILE A 37 -4.50 7.47 -3.87
N LYS A 38 -4.79 8.09 -2.71
CA LYS A 38 -3.82 8.96 -2.03
C LYS A 38 -2.81 8.10 -1.27
N TYR A 39 -1.54 8.20 -1.64
CA TYR A 39 -0.45 7.44 -1.02
C TYR A 39 0.76 8.30 -0.67
N ARG A 40 1.65 7.73 0.13
CA ARG A 40 2.95 8.28 0.47
C ARG A 40 3.97 7.16 0.62
N LEU A 41 5.18 7.42 0.14
CA LEU A 41 6.34 6.58 0.40
C LEU A 41 6.99 7.01 1.72
N GLY A 42 7.26 6.04 2.60
CA GLY A 42 8.10 6.30 3.76
C GLY A 42 9.58 6.14 3.46
N ASN A 43 10.40 6.31 4.50
CA ASN A 43 11.86 6.33 4.36
C ASN A 43 12.54 5.04 4.83
N VAL A 44 11.90 4.28 5.71
CA VAL A 44 12.47 3.07 6.31
C VAL A 44 11.58 1.87 6.03
N THR A 45 12.13 0.78 5.49
CA THR A 45 11.36 -0.44 5.22
C THR A 45 11.11 -1.21 6.51
N PHE A 46 9.91 -1.76 6.65
CA PHE A 46 9.51 -2.60 7.77
C PHE A 46 9.06 -3.99 7.31
N ASP A 47 9.23 -5.01 8.16
CA ASP A 47 8.59 -6.32 7.99
C ASP A 47 7.12 -6.30 8.45
N ILE A 48 6.44 -7.45 8.30
CA ILE A 48 5.04 -7.64 8.70
C ILE A 48 4.77 -7.46 10.21
N HIS A 49 5.82 -7.45 11.03
CA HIS A 49 5.76 -7.25 12.47
C HIS A 49 6.20 -5.82 12.87
N GLY A 50 6.52 -4.96 11.89
CA GLY A 50 6.94 -3.59 12.10
C GLY A 50 8.42 -3.41 12.47
N LYS A 51 9.24 -4.45 12.30
CA LYS A 51 10.70 -4.37 12.54
C LYS A 51 11.38 -3.74 11.33
N ILE A 52 12.34 -2.85 11.59
CA ILE A 52 13.15 -2.21 10.55
C ILE A 52 14.00 -3.24 9.81
N ILE A 53 13.94 -3.20 8.48
CA ILE A 53 14.79 -3.97 7.57
C ILE A 53 15.98 -3.07 7.17
N LYS A 54 17.20 -3.50 7.51
CA LYS A 54 18.40 -2.65 7.44
C LYS A 54 19.01 -2.50 6.03
N ASP A 55 18.65 -3.35 5.08
CA ASP A 55 19.38 -3.52 3.83
C ASP A 55 18.45 -3.53 2.61
N ASN A 56 17.62 -2.50 2.46
CA ASN A 56 16.60 -2.52 1.41
C ASN A 56 16.53 -1.25 0.57
N ALA A 57 16.62 -1.43 -0.75
CA ALA A 57 16.35 -0.43 -1.78
C ALA A 57 14.86 -0.08 -1.91
N THR A 58 14.09 -0.32 -0.84
CA THR A 58 12.64 -0.41 -0.86
C THR A 58 12.10 0.62 0.11
N LYS A 59 10.86 1.05 -0.11
CA LYS A 59 10.20 2.02 0.77
C LYS A 59 8.87 1.46 1.22
N PRO A 60 8.44 1.71 2.46
CA PRO A 60 7.09 1.36 2.88
C PRO A 60 6.09 2.25 2.13
N LEU A 61 4.97 1.65 1.77
CA LEU A 61 3.83 2.30 1.18
C LEU A 61 2.76 2.52 2.25
N PHE A 62 2.36 3.77 2.38
CA PHE A 62 1.22 4.16 3.18
C PHE A 62 0.14 4.74 2.29
N ILE A 63 -1.11 4.35 2.52
CA ILE A 63 -2.28 4.98 1.87
C ILE A 63 -3.11 5.71 2.89
N LYS A 64 -3.88 6.71 2.46
CA LYS A 64 -4.90 7.32 3.33
C LYS A 64 -6.01 6.30 3.62
N LYS A 65 -6.56 6.36 4.84
CA LYS A 65 -7.67 5.51 5.26
C LYS A 65 -8.89 5.62 4.33
N ASP A 66 -9.17 6.82 3.83
CA ASP A 66 -10.25 7.08 2.85
C ASP A 66 -10.03 6.38 1.51
N SER A 67 -8.80 5.97 1.20
CA SER A 67 -8.40 5.34 -0.06
C SER A 67 -8.30 3.81 0.07
N CYS A 68 -8.57 3.25 1.26
CA CYS A 68 -8.36 1.83 1.55
C CYS A 68 -9.24 0.91 0.70
N ASP A 69 -10.52 1.24 0.53
CA ASP A 69 -11.44 0.42 -0.26
C ASP A 69 -11.05 0.38 -1.73
N THR A 70 -10.70 1.55 -2.31
CA THR A 70 -10.23 1.63 -3.70
C THR A 70 -8.90 0.91 -3.90
N TYR A 71 -7.97 1.04 -2.96
CA TYR A 71 -6.72 0.29 -2.98
C TYR A 71 -6.94 -1.23 -2.95
N ASN A 72 -7.80 -1.72 -2.03
CA ASN A 72 -8.09 -3.15 -1.92
C ASN A 72 -8.73 -3.69 -3.20
N LYS A 73 -9.65 -2.93 -3.81
CA LYS A 73 -10.22 -3.26 -5.11
C LYS A 73 -9.13 -3.35 -6.19
N LEU A 74 -8.20 -2.40 -6.25
CA LEU A 74 -7.11 -2.40 -7.24
C LEU A 74 -6.24 -3.64 -7.09
N MET A 75 -5.78 -3.91 -5.87
CA MET A 75 -4.92 -5.06 -5.57
C MET A 75 -5.62 -6.40 -5.85
N ARG A 76 -6.91 -6.53 -5.58
CA ARG A 76 -7.69 -7.74 -5.93
C ARG A 76 -7.76 -7.95 -7.44
N LYS A 77 -7.91 -6.89 -8.22
CA LYS A 77 -7.94 -6.95 -9.69
C LYS A 77 -6.57 -7.34 -10.25
N LEU A 78 -5.50 -6.71 -9.75
CA LEU A 78 -4.12 -7.00 -10.17
C LEU A 78 -3.64 -8.41 -9.78
N SER A 79 -4.10 -8.93 -8.64
CA SER A 79 -3.73 -10.27 -8.17
C SER A 79 -4.49 -11.41 -8.87
N GLY A 80 -5.41 -11.10 -9.79
CA GLY A 80 -6.15 -12.10 -10.56
C GLY A 80 -7.15 -12.93 -9.76
N PHE A 81 -7.39 -12.59 -8.48
CA PHE A 81 -8.32 -13.32 -7.60
C PHE A 81 -9.79 -13.06 -7.92
N THR A 82 -10.12 -12.01 -8.69
CA THR A 82 -11.50 -11.68 -9.07
C THR A 82 -11.54 -10.91 -10.40
N THR A 83 -12.39 -11.34 -11.34
CA THR A 83 -12.59 -10.69 -12.66
C THR A 83 -13.58 -9.52 -12.62
N ASP A 84 -14.48 -9.46 -11.64
CA ASP A 84 -15.59 -8.49 -11.59
C ASP A 84 -15.40 -7.44 -10.49
N ILE A 85 -14.59 -6.42 -10.75
CA ILE A 85 -14.45 -5.26 -9.87
C ILE A 85 -14.87 -4.00 -10.62
N GLU A 86 -16.10 -3.55 -10.36
CA GLU A 86 -16.65 -2.30 -10.88
C GLU A 86 -15.93 -1.07 -10.30
N GLY A 87 -15.74 -0.04 -11.14
CA GLY A 87 -15.25 1.27 -10.72
C GLY A 87 -13.73 1.42 -10.62
N ILE A 88 -12.95 0.53 -11.25
CA ILE A 88 -11.48 0.65 -11.35
C ILE A 88 -11.03 0.79 -12.81
N ILE A 89 -10.20 1.79 -13.04
CA ILE A 89 -9.58 2.11 -14.34
C ILE A 89 -8.18 1.50 -14.36
N ILE A 90 -7.89 0.68 -15.39
CA ILE A 90 -6.57 0.10 -15.69
C ILE A 90 -6.18 0.58 -17.08
#